data_AF-A0A510WQ99-F1
#
_entry.id   AF-A0A510WQ99-F1
#
_cell.length_a   1.000
_cell.length_b   1.000
_cell.length_c   1.000
_cell.angle_alpha   90.00
_cell.angle_beta   90.00
_cell.angle_gamma   90.00
#
_symmetry.space_group_name_H-M   'P 1'
#
loop_
_entity.id
_entity.type
_entity.pdbx_description
1 polymer ?
#
loop_
_entity_poly.entity_id
_entity_poly.type
_entity_poly.pdbx_seq_one_letter_code
_entity_poly.pdbx_strand_id
1 'polypeptide(L)' 'MVQTLMDAYRDKTGDEDAQPQISGGATFARTMNNCVAFGAMLPSTPDYMHQTNEQWSVADFNKAMDIYAEAVKRLCVD' A
#
# COMPACT_ATOMS: atom_id res chain seq x y z
N MET A 1 -8.18 10.27 -6.45
CA MET A 1 -7.96 9.10 -5.58
C MET A 1 -6.63 8.42 -5.84
N VAL A 2 -6.42 7.73 -6.97
CA VAL A 2 -5.16 6.98 -7.21
C VAL A 2 -3.91 7.86 -7.11
N GLN A 3 -3.90 9.03 -7.74
CA GLN A 3 -2.79 9.99 -7.65
C GLN A 3 -2.52 10.39 -6.19
N THR A 4 -3.56 10.77 -5.44
CA THR A 4 -3.47 11.09 -4.01
C THR A 4 -2.85 9.97 -3.17
N LEU A 5 -3.23 8.72 -3.44
CA LEU A 5 -2.66 7.54 -2.78
C LEU A 5 -1.17 7.36 -3.13
N MET A 6 -0.81 7.56 -4.39
CA MET A 6 0.59 7.50 -4.83
C MET A 6 1.43 8.60 -4.20
N ASP A 7 0.92 9.83 -4.10
CA ASP A 7 1.63 10.94 -3.49
C ASP A 7 1.84 10.69 -1.98
N ALA A 8 0.83 10.15 -1.29
CA ALA A 8 0.97 9.73 0.11
C ALA A 8 2.03 8.63 0.28
N TYR A 9 2.09 7.66 -0.64
CA TYR A 9 3.14 6.64 -0.63
C TYR A 9 4.52 7.28 -0.81
N ARG A 10 4.72 8.07 -1.88
CA ARG A 10 6.02 8.69 -2.21
C ARG A 10 6.53 9.58 -1.08
N ASP A 11 5.68 10.44 -0.52
CA ASP A 11 6.08 11.33 0.57
C ASP A 11 6.51 10.57 1.83
N LYS A 12 5.89 9.41 2.09
CA LYS A 12 6.24 8.58 3.25
C LYS A 12 7.45 7.71 2.97
N THR A 13 7.61 7.15 1.78
CA THR A 13 8.71 6.21 1.49
C THR A 13 9.98 6.90 0.99
N GLY A 14 9.87 8.09 0.40
CA GLY A 14 10.93 8.76 -0.36
C GLY A 14 11.17 8.13 -1.74
N ASP A 15 10.34 7.17 -2.16
CA ASP A 15 10.45 6.48 -3.45
C ASP A 15 9.70 7.27 -4.52
N GLU A 16 10.30 8.37 -4.98
CA GLU A 16 9.70 9.29 -5.97
C GLU A 16 9.39 8.62 -7.31
N ASP A 17 10.14 7.58 -7.66
CA ASP A 17 10.00 6.85 -8.92
C ASP A 17 8.84 5.83 -8.90
N ALA A 18 8.26 5.56 -7.72
CA ALA A 18 7.19 4.58 -7.55
C ALA A 18 6.02 4.82 -8.51
N GLN A 19 5.59 3.76 -9.21
CA GLN A 19 4.46 3.78 -10.13
C GLN A 19 3.37 2.80 -9.68
N PRO A 20 2.08 3.06 -9.99
CA PRO A 20 1.03 2.09 -9.77
C PRO A 20 1.28 0.81 -10.58
N GLN A 21 0.95 -0.33 -10.00
CA GLN A 21 1.19 -1.65 -10.60
C GLN A 21 -0.12 -2.40 -10.83
N ILE A 22 -0.09 -3.33 -11.78
CA ILE A 22 -1.12 -4.35 -11.92
C ILE A 22 -0.69 -5.60 -11.14
N SER A 23 -1.64 -6.26 -10.48
CA SER A 23 -1.40 -7.50 -9.75
C SER A 23 -2.32 -8.61 -10.26
N GLY A 24 -1.80 -9.84 -10.30
CA GLY A 24 -2.60 -11.05 -10.54
C GLY A 24 -3.32 -11.55 -9.27
N GLY A 25 -2.99 -11.00 -8.10
CA GLY A 25 -3.65 -11.32 -6.84
C GLY A 25 -5.06 -10.73 -6.78
N ALA A 26 -5.97 -11.44 -6.09
CA ALA A 26 -7.33 -10.96 -5.88
C ALA A 26 -7.42 -10.13 -4.58
N THR A 27 -8.14 -9.01 -4.64
CA THR A 27 -8.51 -8.21 -3.47
C THR A 27 -9.98 -7.83 -3.54
N PHE A 28 -10.54 -7.30 -2.44
CA PHE A 28 -11.91 -6.78 -2.44
C PHE A 28 -12.12 -5.60 -3.40
N ALA A 29 -11.07 -4.93 -3.85
CA ALA A 29 -11.20 -3.81 -4.78
C ALA A 29 -11.96 -4.18 -6.06
N ARG A 30 -11.84 -5.44 -6.51
CA ARG A 30 -12.53 -5.91 -7.72
C ARG A 30 -14.06 -5.92 -7.62
N THR A 31 -14.62 -5.85 -6.41
CA THR A 31 -16.07 -5.90 -6.19
C THR A 31 -16.72 -4.52 -6.22
N MET A 32 -15.95 -3.44 -6.41
CA MET A 32 -16.40 -2.05 -6.36
C MET A 32 -15.87 -1.26 -7.57
N ASN A 33 -16.70 -0.38 -8.14
CA ASN A 33 -16.25 0.51 -9.22
C ASN A 33 -15.25 1.53 -8.69
N ASN A 34 -14.22 1.83 -9.49
CA ASN A 34 -13.18 2.82 -9.18
C ASN A 34 -12.45 2.57 -7.85
N CYS A 35 -12.37 1.31 -7.40
CA CYS A 35 -11.63 0.91 -6.22
C CYS A 35 -10.29 0.26 -6.61
N VAL A 36 -9.27 0.42 -5.77
CA VAL A 36 -7.93 -0.12 -6.00
C VAL A 36 -7.41 -0.83 -4.74
N ALA A 37 -6.52 -1.79 -4.92
CA ALA A 37 -5.65 -2.26 -3.84
C ALA A 37 -4.53 -1.23 -3.62
N PHE A 38 -4.10 -1.04 -2.36
CA PHE A 38 -3.07 -0.08 -2.01
C PHE A 38 -2.22 -0.60 -0.84
N GLY A 39 -0.91 -0.74 -1.04
CA GLY A 39 -0.01 -1.43 -0.10
C GLY A 39 -0.36 -2.93 0.06
N ALA A 40 0.05 -3.63 1.11
CA ALA A 40 0.99 -3.26 2.18
C ALA A 40 2.40 -3.84 1.97
N MET A 41 2.60 -4.53 0.85
CA MET A 41 3.87 -5.15 0.47
C MET A 41 4.83 -4.08 -0.05
N LEU A 42 5.70 -3.61 0.84
CA LEU A 42 6.76 -2.68 0.48
C LEU A 42 7.86 -3.43 -0.29
N PRO A 43 8.71 -2.74 -1.08
CA PRO A 43 9.83 -3.38 -1.78
C PRO A 43 10.79 -4.14 -0.86
N SER A 44 10.88 -3.74 0.42
CA SER A 44 11.67 -4.41 1.46
C SER A 44 11.02 -5.66 2.04
N THR A 45 9.70 -5.83 1.87
CA THR A 45 8.92 -6.90 2.48
C THR A 45 9.02 -8.16 1.61
N PRO A 46 9.61 -9.26 2.10
CA PRO A 46 9.58 -10.52 1.38
C PRO A 46 8.15 -11.06 1.30
N ASP A 47 7.77 -11.61 0.14
CA ASP A 47 6.45 -12.22 -0.04
C ASP A 47 6.39 -13.58 0.64
N TYR A 48 5.76 -13.64 1.81
CA TYR A 48 5.44 -14.85 2.54
C TYR A 48 3.96 -15.19 2.51
N MET A 49 3.13 -14.45 1.76
CA MET A 49 1.69 -14.67 1.76
C MET A 49 1.39 -16.12 1.36
N HIS A 50 0.60 -16.83 2.18
CA HIS A 50 0.25 -18.24 1.98
C HIS A 50 1.42 -19.24 2.07
N GLN A 51 2.57 -18.84 2.59
CA GLN A 51 3.72 -19.74 2.80
C GLN A 51 3.85 -20.18 4.26
N THR A 52 4.61 -21.25 4.51
CA THR A 52 4.94 -21.71 5.87
C THR A 52 5.72 -20.63 6.61
N ASN A 53 5.39 -20.40 7.89
CA ASN A 53 5.97 -19.35 8.72
C ASN A 53 5.76 -17.94 8.14
N GLU A 54 4.57 -17.69 7.58
CA GLU A 54 4.16 -16.35 7.16
C GLU A 54 4.40 -15.34 8.30
N GLN A 55 5.17 -14.31 7.98
CA GLN A 55 5.57 -13.28 8.92
C GLN A 55 5.66 -11.93 8.22
N TRP A 56 5.69 -10.87 9.03
CA TRP A 56 5.89 -9.53 8.54
C TRP A 56 6.75 -8.74 9.53
N SER A 57 7.73 -8.01 9.01
CA SER A 57 8.59 -7.14 9.82
C SER A 57 7.77 -6.08 10.54
N VAL A 58 8.03 -5.90 11.84
CA VAL A 58 7.40 -4.84 12.64
C VAL A 58 7.73 -3.44 12.06
N ALA A 59 8.91 -3.27 11.47
CA ALA A 59 9.29 -2.00 10.85
C ALA A 59 8.44 -1.71 9.60
N ASP A 60 8.26 -2.69 8.72
CA ASP A 60 7.44 -2.55 7.50
C ASP A 60 5.96 -2.39 7.86
N PHE A 61 5.48 -3.12 8.87
CA PHE A 61 4.14 -2.97 9.42
C PHE A 61 3.88 -1.52 9.89
N ASN A 62 4.78 -0.98 10.71
CA ASN A 62 4.68 0.41 11.17
C ASN A 62 4.77 1.40 10.00
N LYS A 63 5.58 1.12 8.99
CA LYS A 63 5.70 1.97 7.81
C LYS A 63 4.43 1.98 6.97
N ALA A 64 3.80 0.82 6.77
CA ALA A 64 2.51 0.71 6.10
C ALA A 64 1.41 1.48 6.85
N MET A 65 1.38 1.41 8.19
CA MET A 65 0.44 2.20 8.99
C MET A 65 0.62 3.72 8.80
N ASP A 66 1.86 4.21 8.77
CA ASP A 66 2.16 5.63 8.53
C ASP A 66 1.70 6.09 7.13
N ILE A 67 1.88 5.24 6.10
CA ILE A 67 1.36 5.48 4.75
C ILE A 67 -0.17 5.54 4.75
N TYR A 68 -0.84 4.61 5.42
CA TYR A 68 -2.30 4.57 5.47
C TYR A 68 -2.89 5.77 6.23
N ALA A 69 -2.27 6.17 7.34
CA ALA A 69 -2.72 7.33 8.10
C ALA A 69 -2.67 8.61 7.24
N GLU A 70 -1.59 8.81 6.49
CA GLU A 70 -1.45 9.94 5.57
C GLU A 70 -2.45 9.88 4.41
N ALA A 71 -2.59 8.71 3.79
CA ALA A 71 -3.53 8.52 2.69
C ALA A 71 -4.98 8.82 3.12
N VAL A 72 -5.40 8.34 4.29
CA VAL A 72 -6.74 8.61 4.84
C VAL A 72 -6.90 10.08 5.18
N LYS A 73 -5.90 10.72 5.81
CA LYS A 73 -5.91 12.18 6.07
C LYS A 73 -6.16 12.97 4.78
N ARG A 74 -5.38 12.70 3.72
CA ARG A 74 -5.50 13.40 2.44
C ARG A 74 -6.81 13.15 1.70
N LEU A 75 -7.44 11.99 1.92
CA LEU A 75 -8.67 11.64 1.22
C LEU A 75 -9.93 12.12 1.94
N CYS A 76 -9.87 12.30 3.26
CA CYS A 76 -11.06 12.51 4.08
C CYS A 76 -11.06 13.84 4.84
N VAL A 77 -9.92 14.54 4.93
CA VAL A 77 -9.77 15.74 5.77
C VAL A 77 -9.25 16.93 4.98
N ASP A 78 -8.18 16.76 4.21
CA ASP A 78 -7.61 17.83 3.38
C ASP A 78 -8.49 18.13 2.15
#